data_AF-A0A840IM56-F1
#
_entry.id   AF-A0A840IM56-F1
#
_cell.length_a   1.000
_cell.length_b   1.000
_cell.length_c   1.000
_cell.angle_alpha   90.00
_cell.angle_beta   90.00
_cell.angle_gamma   90.00
#
_symmetry.space_group_name_H-M   'P 1'
#
loop_
_entity.id
_entity.type
_entity.pdbx_description
1 polymer ?
#
loop_
_entity_poly.entity_id
_entity_poly.type
_entity_poly.pdbx_seq_one_letter_code
_entity_poly.pdbx_strand_id
1 'polypeptide(L)'
;MHETTGRVTSASLTCDPTGGTHRHRDAACATLSRVDGDLDEVEPRLQRCTMIYSPVDVSAVGTWHGKPLMFHTTYPNRCAADSQSDSVFAL
;
A
#
# COMPACT_ATOMS: atom_id res chain seq x y z
N MET A 1 -16.72 -9.78 -23.29
CA MET A 1 -15.60 -8.96 -22.78
C MET A 1 -16.03 -8.53 -21.39
N HIS A 2 -15.40 -9.06 -20.32
CA HIS A 2 -15.77 -8.68 -18.96
C HIS A 2 -15.14 -7.34 -18.63
N GLU A 3 -15.97 -6.33 -18.37
CA GLU A 3 -15.53 -5.03 -17.88
C GLU A 3 -15.07 -5.18 -16.44
N THR A 4 -13.75 -5.16 -16.22
CA THR A 4 -13.13 -5.08 -14.89
C THR A 4 -13.16 -3.64 -14.38
N THR A 5 -14.33 -2.99 -14.35
CA THR A 5 -14.49 -1.68 -13.71
C THR A 5 -14.77 -1.86 -12.22
N GLY A 6 -13.85 -2.55 -11.54
CA GLY A 6 -13.78 -2.51 -10.09
C GLY A 6 -13.52 -1.07 -9.63
N ARG A 7 -14.12 -0.66 -8.51
CA ARG A 7 -13.90 0.67 -7.94
C ARG A 7 -12.42 0.82 -7.56
N VAL A 8 -11.68 1.61 -8.33
CA VAL A 8 -10.31 1.99 -8.01
C VAL A 8 -10.32 3.11 -6.97
N THR A 9 -9.51 2.97 -5.94
CA THR A 9 -9.22 4.04 -4.97
C THR A 9 -7.74 4.34 -5.08
N SER A 10 -7.40 5.60 -5.28
CA SER A 10 -6.01 6.07 -5.36
C SER A 10 -5.78 7.18 -4.35
N ALA A 11 -4.54 7.28 -3.88
CA ALA A 11 -4.10 8.37 -3.04
C ALA A 11 -2.67 8.75 -3.39
N SER A 12 -2.33 10.02 -3.17
CA SER A 12 -0.95 10.49 -3.24
C SER A 12 -0.30 10.45 -1.86
N LEU A 13 0.99 10.16 -1.83
CA LEU A 13 1.83 10.20 -0.63
C LEU A 13 3.12 10.95 -0.98
N THR A 14 3.50 11.89 -0.12
CA THR A 14 4.81 12.54 -0.11
C THR A 14 5.34 12.40 1.30
N CYS A 15 6.63 12.09 1.48
CA CYS A 15 7.19 11.85 2.81
C CYS A 15 8.05 13.01 3.33
N ASP A 16 8.61 13.85 2.44
CA ASP A 16 9.45 14.99 2.81
C ASP A 16 9.02 16.29 2.09
N PRO A 17 8.23 17.17 2.75
CA PRO A 17 7.50 16.95 4.00
C PRO A 17 6.29 16.02 3.79
N THR A 18 5.81 15.40 4.88
CA THR A 18 4.71 14.44 4.81
C THR A 18 3.40 15.07 4.31
N GLY A 19 2.80 14.50 3.26
CA GLY A 19 1.72 15.13 2.50
C GLY A 19 0.98 14.18 1.55
N GLY A 20 0.03 14.74 0.78
CA GLY A 20 -0.81 13.98 -0.17
C GLY A 20 -2.23 13.67 0.33
N THR A 21 -2.95 12.81 -0.40
CA THR A 21 -4.34 12.43 -0.06
C THR A 21 -4.46 11.13 0.72
N HIS A 22 -3.34 10.44 0.98
CA HIS A 22 -3.32 9.22 1.79
C HIS A 22 -3.83 9.54 3.21
N ARG A 23 -4.77 8.73 3.75
CA ARG A 23 -5.36 9.02 5.07
C ARG A 23 -4.41 8.74 6.23
N HIS A 24 -3.45 7.84 6.03
CA HIS A 24 -2.44 7.44 7.03
C HIS A 24 -1.03 7.80 6.58
N ARG A 25 -0.78 9.07 6.24
CA ARG A 25 0.48 9.52 5.61
C ARG A 25 1.68 9.21 6.49
N ASP A 26 1.59 9.54 7.77
CA ASP A 26 2.69 9.37 8.72
C ASP A 26 3.06 7.89 8.89
N ALA A 27 2.05 7.01 9.00
CA ALA A 27 2.27 5.57 9.11
C ALA A 27 2.88 4.99 7.82
N ALA A 28 2.32 5.34 6.66
CA ALA A 28 2.82 4.87 5.38
C ALA A 28 4.26 5.35 5.10
N CYS A 29 4.58 6.60 5.43
CA CYS A 29 5.94 7.11 5.32
C CYS A 29 6.89 6.42 6.31
N ALA A 30 6.48 6.18 7.56
CA ALA A 30 7.29 5.43 8.51
C ALA A 30 7.59 4.01 8.01
N THR A 31 6.62 3.34 7.37
CA THR A 31 6.80 2.03 6.73
C THR A 31 7.82 2.12 5.60
N LEU A 32 7.63 3.02 4.64
CA LEU A 32 8.58 3.19 3.53
C LEU A 32 9.99 3.55 4.00
N SER A 33 10.12 4.34 5.06
CA SER A 33 11.43 4.66 5.67
C SER A 33 12.12 3.46 6.30
N ARG A 34 11.38 2.49 6.86
CA ARG A 34 11.98 1.26 7.43
C ARG A 34 12.60 0.36 6.37
N VAL A 35 12.05 0.38 5.16
CA VAL A 35 12.40 -0.52 4.05
C VAL A 35 13.11 0.21 2.90
N ASP A 36 13.55 1.46 3.11
CA ASP A 36 14.13 2.32 2.07
C ASP A 36 13.33 2.35 0.75
N GLY A 37 11.99 2.35 0.86
CA GLY A 37 11.07 2.37 -0.27
C GLY A 37 10.82 1.03 -0.95
N ASP A 38 11.43 -0.07 -0.48
CA ASP A 38 11.18 -1.42 -0.99
C ASP A 38 9.98 -2.07 -0.29
N LEU A 39 8.83 -2.06 -0.97
CA LEU A 39 7.60 -2.61 -0.41
C LEU A 39 7.61 -4.15 -0.30
N ASP A 40 8.53 -4.85 -0.97
CA ASP A 40 8.69 -6.29 -0.83
C ASP A 40 9.38 -6.68 0.49
N GLU A 41 10.08 -5.74 1.14
CA GLU A 41 10.76 -5.94 2.43
C GLU A 41 9.87 -5.58 3.64
N VAL A 42 8.61 -5.20 3.43
CA VAL A 42 7.71 -4.79 4.53
C VAL A 42 7.34 -5.97 5.40
N GLU A 43 7.63 -5.87 6.70
CA GLU A 43 7.15 -6.80 7.69
C GLU A 43 5.66 -6.58 7.99
N PRO A 44 4.81 -7.63 7.92
CA PRO A 44 3.41 -7.53 8.23
C PRO A 44 3.16 -7.10 9.68
N ARG A 45 2.23 -6.16 9.90
CA ARG A 45 1.76 -5.81 11.24
C ARG A 45 0.79 -6.86 11.78
N LEU A 46 0.77 -7.04 13.10
CA LEU A 46 -0.15 -7.96 13.76
C LEU A 46 -1.60 -7.43 13.69
N GLN A 47 -2.37 -7.93 12.74
CA GLN A 47 -3.80 -7.64 12.57
C GLN A 47 -4.59 -8.92 12.30
N ARG A 48 -5.74 -9.07 12.97
CA ARG A 48 -6.66 -10.19 12.71
C ARG A 48 -7.56 -9.84 11.53
N CYS A 49 -7.40 -10.57 10.43
CA CYS A 49 -8.25 -10.44 9.25
C CYS A 49 -9.24 -11.58 9.15
N THR A 50 -10.41 -11.30 8.57
CA THR A 50 -11.34 -12.35 8.16
C THR A 50 -10.74 -13.16 7.02
N MET A 51 -11.12 -14.44 6.93
CA MET A 51 -10.68 -15.35 5.87
C MET A 51 -11.53 -15.21 4.58
N ILE A 52 -12.24 -14.11 4.42
CA ILE A 52 -13.04 -13.85 3.22
C ILE A 52 -12.09 -13.64 2.05
N TYR A 53 -12.32 -14.38 0.96
CA TYR A 53 -11.59 -14.17 -0.29
C TYR A 53 -12.33 -13.15 -1.15
N SER A 54 -11.77 -11.95 -1.23
CA SER A 54 -12.26 -10.83 -2.05
C SER A 54 -11.03 -10.06 -2.50
N PRO A 55 -10.30 -10.59 -3.50
CA PRO A 55 -8.95 -10.15 -3.81
C PRO A 55 -8.93 -8.69 -4.24
N VAL A 56 -7.82 -8.03 -3.90
CA VAL A 56 -7.56 -6.65 -4.29
C VAL A 56 -6.20 -6.54 -4.93
N ASP A 57 -6.18 -6.01 -6.14
CA ASP A 57 -4.96 -5.62 -6.82
C ASP A 57 -4.54 -4.25 -6.32
N VAL A 58 -3.29 -4.14 -5.88
CA VAL A 58 -2.70 -2.88 -5.42
C VAL A 58 -1.48 -2.56 -6.24
N SER A 59 -1.20 -1.28 -6.39
CA SER A 59 0.04 -0.80 -6.98
C SER A 59 0.51 0.45 -6.28
N ALA A 60 1.83 0.59 -6.17
CA ALA A 60 2.49 1.81 -5.74
C ALA A 60 3.55 2.15 -6.79
N VAL A 61 3.49 3.38 -7.29
CA VAL A 61 4.43 3.89 -8.28
C VAL A 61 4.90 5.27 -7.87
N GLY A 62 6.18 5.54 -8.00
CA GLY A 62 6.75 6.83 -7.65
C GLY A 62 8.26 6.78 -7.55
N THR A 63 8.79 7.64 -6.68
CA THR A 63 10.21 7.69 -6.38
C THR A 63 10.42 7.77 -4.88
N TRP A 64 11.45 7.06 -4.40
CA TRP A 64 11.93 7.11 -3.02
C TRP A 64 13.40 7.55 -3.04
N HIS A 65 13.71 8.73 -2.48
CA HIS A 65 15.05 9.34 -2.53
C HIS A 65 15.74 9.28 -3.92
N GLY A 66 14.97 9.47 -4.99
CA GLY A 66 15.47 9.44 -6.37
C GLY A 66 15.56 8.05 -7.01
N LYS A 67 15.35 6.96 -6.25
CA LYS A 67 15.19 5.60 -6.77
C LYS A 67 13.76 5.38 -7.25
N PRO A 68 13.54 4.73 -8.41
CA PRO A 68 12.19 4.34 -8.83
C PRO A 68 11.59 3.35 -7.81
N LEU A 69 10.37 3.63 -7.38
CA LEU A 69 9.55 2.71 -6.59
C LEU A 69 8.44 2.20 -7.51
N MET A 70 8.44 0.89 -7.77
CA MET A 70 7.38 0.22 -8.50
C MET A 70 7.03 -1.08 -7.79
N PHE A 71 5.81 -1.16 -7.30
CA PHE A 71 5.31 -2.34 -6.59
C PHE A 71 3.91 -2.68 -7.10
N HIS A 72 3.66 -3.97 -7.28
CA HIS A 72 2.35 -4.49 -7.62
C HIS A 72 2.17 -5.87 -7.01
N THR A 73 1.05 -6.09 -6.34
CA THR A 73 0.69 -7.39 -5.79
C THR A 73 -0.82 -7.52 -5.66
N THR A 74 -1.29 -8.75 -5.49
CA THR A 74 -2.69 -9.06 -5.21
C THR A 74 -2.80 -9.63 -3.81
N TYR A 75 -3.58 -8.99 -2.96
CA TYR A 75 -3.87 -9.48 -1.61
C TYR A 75 -5.22 -10.21 -1.59
N PRO A 76 -5.40 -11.22 -0.71
CA PRO A 76 -6.64 -12.02 -0.67
C PRO A 76 -7.87 -11.21 -0.22
N ASN A 77 -7.66 -10.11 0.50
CA ASN A 77 -8.68 -9.11 0.83
C ASN A 77 -8.04 -7.79 1.29
N ARG A 78 -8.88 -6.74 1.45
CA ARG A 78 -8.45 -5.40 1.91
C ARG A 78 -7.78 -5.40 3.29
N CYS A 79 -8.24 -6.25 4.21
CA CYS A 79 -7.62 -6.34 5.54
C CYS A 79 -6.20 -6.91 5.44
N ALA A 80 -6.00 -7.94 4.62
CA ALA A 80 -4.69 -8.52 4.36
C ALA A 80 -3.75 -7.51 3.69
N ALA A 81 -4.25 -6.71 2.74
CA ALA A 81 -3.46 -5.64 2.12
C ALA A 81 -2.94 -4.63 3.15
N ASP A 82 -3.81 -4.14 4.03
CA ASP A 82 -3.43 -3.22 5.11
C ASP A 82 -2.48 -3.88 6.14
N SER A 83 -2.73 -5.14 6.49
CA SER A 83 -1.88 -5.87 7.44
C SER A 83 -0.48 -6.16 6.89
N GLN A 84 -0.37 -6.61 5.65
CA GLN A 84 0.91 -7.04 5.07
C GLN A 84 1.73 -5.87 4.56
N SER A 85 1.10 -4.77 4.16
CA SER A 85 1.81 -3.55 3.74
C SER A 85 2.03 -2.53 4.85
N ASP A 86 1.76 -2.92 6.10
CA ASP A 86 1.85 -2.06 7.28
C ASP A 86 1.29 -0.65 7.04
N SER A 87 -0.01 -0.62 6.70
CA SER A 87 -0.81 0.60 6.42
C SER A 87 -0.49 1.39 5.14
N VAL A 88 0.42 0.93 4.26
CA VAL A 88 0.66 1.60 2.96
C VAL A 88 -0.54 1.49 2.02
N PHE A 89 -1.30 0.38 2.05
CA PHE A 89 -2.53 0.24 1.24
C PHE A 89 -3.82 0.43 2.04
N ALA A 90 -3.73 1.09 3.19
CA ALA A 90 -4.88 1.46 4.00
C ALA A 90 -5.53 2.75 3.44
N LEU A 91 -6.28 2.60 2.34
CA LEU A 91 -6.98 3.66 1.57
C LEU A 91 -8.50 3.67 1.68
#